data_AF-A0A1I4D1Y7-F1
#
_entry.id   AF-A0A1I4D1Y7-F1
#
_cell.length_a   1.000
_cell.length_b   1.000
_cell.length_c   1.000
_cell.angle_alpha   90.00
_cell.angle_beta   90.00
_cell.angle_gamma   90.00
#
_symmetry.space_group_name_H-M   'P 1'
#
loop_
_entity.id
_entity.type
_entity.pdbx_description
1 polymer ?
#
loop_
_entity_poly.entity_id
_entity_poly.type
_entity_poly.pdbx_seq_one_letter_code
_entity_poly.pdbx_strand_id
1 'polypeptide(L)'
;MKKQVTFIVVLCFCVVTQLSMAQQRYKDSSAPVEERVKDLLSLMTTEEKIGQLCFPTGWEMYTKTGEYSVTPSDLFRERMQAMPLGGLLGHTPCRPVDPENVTDRT
;
A
#
# COMPACT_ATOMS: atom_id res chain seq x y z
N MET A 1 -40.92 -32.88 2.25
CA MET A 1 -40.10 -32.19 1.24
C MET A 1 -39.63 -30.80 1.67
N LYS A 2 -40.49 -29.94 2.24
CA LYS A 2 -40.09 -28.59 2.74
C LYS A 2 -38.88 -28.59 3.69
N LYS A 3 -38.84 -29.49 4.70
CA LYS A 3 -37.70 -29.59 5.64
C LYS A 3 -36.36 -29.98 4.98
N GLN A 4 -36.38 -30.80 3.93
CA GLN A 4 -35.18 -31.20 3.18
C GLN A 4 -34.67 -30.04 2.30
N VAL A 5 -35.57 -29.28 1.68
CA VAL A 5 -35.21 -28.07 0.91
C VAL A 5 -34.63 -26.99 1.82
N THR A 6 -35.19 -26.78 3.02
CA THR A 6 -34.63 -25.86 4.00
C THR A 6 -33.22 -26.27 4.44
N PHE A 7 -32.99 -27.57 4.64
CA PHE A 7 -31.66 -28.09 4.99
C PHE A 7 -30.62 -27.85 3.89
N ILE A 8 -30.99 -28.09 2.63
CA ILE A 8 -30.10 -27.86 1.47
C ILE A 8 -29.78 -26.36 1.32
N VAL A 9 -30.76 -25.48 1.52
CA VAL A 9 -30.54 -24.03 1.44
C VAL A 9 -29.60 -23.53 2.55
N VAL A 10 -29.76 -24.03 3.78
CA VAL A 10 -28.86 -23.68 4.90
C VAL A 10 -27.45 -24.23 4.66
N LEU A 11 -27.32 -25.47 4.17
CA LEU A 11 -26.03 -26.07 3.85
C LEU A 11 -25.31 -25.28 2.74
N CYS A 12 -26.02 -24.91 1.66
CA CYS A 12 -25.48 -24.06 0.61
C CYS A 12 -25.05 -22.70 1.15
N PHE A 13 -25.83 -22.09 2.05
CA PHE A 13 -25.48 -20.80 2.64
C PHE A 13 -24.21 -20.87 3.50
N CYS A 14 -24.02 -21.96 4.27
CA CYS A 14 -22.79 -22.20 5.03
C CYS A 14 -21.56 -22.40 4.12
N VAL A 15 -21.68 -23.11 3.01
CA VAL A 15 -20.56 -23.30 2.07
C VAL A 15 -20.17 -21.99 1.38
N VAL A 16 -21.16 -21.17 1.02
CA VAL A 16 -20.93 -19.85 0.41
C VAL A 16 -20.25 -18.88 1.39
N THR A 17 -20.59 -18.91 2.68
CA THR A 17 -19.88 -18.09 3.68
C THR A 17 -18.44 -18.55 3.91
N GLN A 18 -18.14 -19.85 3.79
CA GLN A 18 -16.76 -20.36 3.93
C GLN A 18 -15.87 -19.94 2.75
N LEU A 19 -16.40 -19.89 1.51
CA LEU A 19 -15.64 -19.38 0.36
C LEU A 19 -15.34 -17.87 0.45
N SER A 20 -16.24 -17.09 1.03
CA SER A 20 -16.06 -15.65 1.24
C SER A 20 -14.95 -15.32 2.24
N MET A 21 -14.61 -16.27 3.12
CA MET A 21 -13.55 -16.17 4.13
C MET A 21 -12.21 -16.72 3.63
N ALA A 22 -11.92 -16.64 2.33
CA ALA A 22 -10.54 -16.72 1.84
C ALA A 22 -9.79 -15.44 2.29
N GLN A 23 -9.53 -15.34 3.59
CA GLN A 23 -8.78 -14.27 4.20
C GLN A 23 -7.38 -14.28 3.59
N GLN A 24 -6.97 -13.15 3.00
CA GLN A 24 -5.63 -13.01 2.43
C GLN A 24 -4.61 -13.40 3.50
N ARG A 25 -3.79 -14.42 3.22
CA ARG A 25 -2.95 -15.07 4.22
C ARG A 25 -1.98 -14.07 4.85
N TYR A 26 -1.50 -13.07 4.10
CA TYR A 26 -0.64 -12.02 4.65
C TYR A 26 -1.26 -11.19 5.78
N LYS A 27 -2.59 -11.09 5.85
CA LYS A 27 -3.34 -10.37 6.92
C LYS A 27 -3.52 -11.22 8.18
N ASP A 28 -3.36 -12.53 8.09
CA ASP A 28 -3.49 -13.43 9.23
C ASP A 28 -2.24 -13.36 10.11
N SER A 29 -2.35 -12.72 11.28
CA SER A 29 -1.24 -12.60 12.22
C SER A 29 -0.82 -13.92 12.88
N SER A 30 -1.66 -14.96 12.80
CA SER A 30 -1.36 -16.29 13.35
C SER A 30 -0.56 -17.18 12.39
N ALA A 31 -0.49 -16.82 11.11
CA ALA A 31 0.28 -17.52 10.09
C ALA A 31 1.80 -17.24 10.21
N PRO A 32 2.67 -18.19 9.81
CA PRO A 32 4.11 -17.97 9.73
C PRO A 32 4.47 -16.77 8.84
N VAL A 33 5.50 -16.01 9.23
CA VAL A 33 5.91 -14.80 8.52
C VAL A 33 6.26 -15.11 7.06
N GLU A 34 6.94 -16.21 6.80
CA GLU A 34 7.37 -16.63 5.48
C GLU A 34 6.17 -16.90 4.56
N GLU A 35 5.11 -17.52 5.07
CA GLU A 35 3.87 -17.75 4.32
C GLU A 35 3.16 -16.42 4.01
N ARG A 36 3.12 -15.51 4.98
CA ARG A 36 2.51 -14.19 4.82
C ARG A 36 3.24 -13.33 3.80
N VAL A 37 4.58 -13.34 3.84
CA VAL A 37 5.42 -12.61 2.89
C VAL A 37 5.27 -13.19 1.49
N LYS A 38 5.29 -14.53 1.36
CA LYS A 38 5.11 -15.20 0.07
C LYS A 38 3.74 -14.89 -0.55
N ASP A 39 2.68 -14.91 0.26
CA ASP A 39 1.33 -14.55 -0.18
C ASP A 39 1.27 -13.08 -0.62
N LEU A 40 1.78 -12.14 0.19
CA LEU A 40 1.81 -10.71 -0.16
C LEU A 40 2.57 -10.46 -1.46
N LEU A 41 3.78 -11.00 -1.60
CA LEU A 41 4.59 -10.82 -2.81
C LEU A 41 3.97 -11.47 -4.05
N SER A 42 3.11 -12.49 -3.90
CA SER A 42 2.38 -13.09 -5.02
C SER A 42 1.28 -12.18 -5.57
N LEU A 43 0.75 -11.29 -4.73
CA LEU A 43 -0.30 -10.33 -5.09
C LEU A 43 0.26 -9.04 -5.71
N MET A 44 1.53 -8.73 -5.45
CA MET A 44 2.17 -7.50 -5.91
C MET A 44 2.64 -7.57 -7.36
N THR A 45 2.47 -6.47 -8.09
CA THR A 45 3.06 -6.28 -9.43
C THR A 45 4.57 -6.05 -9.34
N THR A 46 5.26 -6.12 -10.48
CA THR A 46 6.70 -5.85 -10.54
C THR A 46 7.00 -4.40 -10.17
N GLU A 47 6.16 -3.47 -10.62
CA GLU A 47 6.27 -2.04 -10.35
C GLU A 47 6.10 -1.74 -8.85
N GLU A 48 5.12 -2.37 -8.19
CA GLU A 48 4.94 -2.25 -6.75
C GLU A 48 6.14 -2.78 -5.97
N LYS A 49 6.72 -3.91 -6.41
CA LYS A 49 7.94 -4.47 -5.80
C LYS A 49 9.14 -3.54 -5.96
N ILE A 50 9.31 -2.94 -7.14
CA ILE A 50 10.37 -1.96 -7.38
C ILE A 50 10.13 -0.72 -6.51
N GLY A 51 8.89 -0.24 -6.44
CA GLY A 51 8.50 0.89 -5.60
C GLY A 51 8.84 0.70 -4.13
N GLN A 52 8.63 -0.50 -3.58
CA GLN A 52 9.03 -0.84 -2.22
C GLN A 52 10.53 -0.78 -1.97
N LEU A 53 11.37 -0.90 -3.01
CA LEU A 53 12.83 -0.74 -2.91
C LEU A 53 13.28 0.72 -3.05
N CYS A 54 12.39 1.63 -3.50
CA CYS A 54 12.69 3.04 -3.70
C CYS A 54 12.44 3.85 -2.42
N PHE A 55 13.45 4.62 -2.01
CA PHE A 55 13.40 5.51 -0.83
C PHE A 55 13.89 6.92 -1.19
N PRO A 56 13.08 7.72 -1.92
CA PRO A 56 13.45 9.08 -2.25
C PRO A 56 13.42 9.99 -1.02
N THR A 57 14.02 11.17 -1.17
CA THR A 57 13.98 12.22 -0.16
C THR A 57 12.56 12.76 0.02
N GLY A 58 12.13 12.93 1.27
CA GLY A 58 10.76 13.35 1.59
C GLY A 58 10.48 14.83 1.35
N TRP A 59 11.49 15.65 1.13
CA TRP A 59 11.40 17.12 1.08
C TRP A 59 10.55 17.67 -0.08
N GLU A 60 10.43 16.91 -1.18
CA GLU A 60 9.74 17.26 -2.43
C GLU A 60 8.30 16.76 -2.41
N MET A 61 8.02 15.84 -1.48
CA MET A 61 6.73 15.18 -1.35
C MET A 61 5.72 16.04 -0.58
N TYR A 62 6.19 17.10 0.07
CA TYR A 62 5.37 17.98 0.89
C TYR A 62 5.64 19.45 0.63
N THR A 63 4.58 20.24 0.53
CA THR A 63 4.62 21.69 0.40
C THR A 63 4.26 22.34 1.73
N LYS A 64 5.05 23.32 2.18
CA LYS A 64 4.76 24.08 3.40
C LYS A 64 3.63 25.08 3.13
N THR A 65 2.52 24.97 3.86
CA THR A 65 1.34 25.84 3.70
C THR A 65 1.19 26.87 4.82
N GLY A 66 2.02 26.78 5.86
CA GLY A 66 2.02 27.64 7.04
C GLY A 66 3.22 27.31 7.95
N GLU A 67 3.36 28.00 9.08
CA GLU A 67 4.52 27.83 9.98
C GLU A 67 4.75 26.37 10.42
N TYR A 68 3.66 25.67 10.74
CA TYR A 68 3.66 24.30 11.26
C TYR A 68 2.77 23.35 10.43
N SER A 69 2.42 23.73 9.20
CA SER A 69 1.54 22.95 8.33
C SER A 69 2.21 22.59 7.01
N VAL A 70 2.03 21.33 6.62
CA VAL A 70 2.49 20.79 5.35
C VAL A 70 1.35 20.04 4.66
N THR A 71 1.31 20.08 3.34
CA THR A 71 0.36 19.31 2.53
C THR A 71 1.11 18.45 1.53
N PRO A 72 0.58 17.28 1.13
CA PRO A 72 1.20 16.48 0.08
C PRO A 72 1.24 17.26 -1.24
N SER A 73 2.39 17.23 -1.90
CA SER A 73 2.59 17.83 -3.22
C SER A 73 1.93 16.99 -4.32
N ASP A 74 1.72 17.58 -5.51
CA ASP A 74 1.19 16.84 -6.66
C ASP A 74 2.15 15.75 -7.12
N LEU A 75 3.47 16.01 -7.01
CA LEU A 75 4.51 15.02 -7.26
C LEU A 75 4.35 13.79 -6.37
N PHE A 76 4.02 13.97 -5.09
CA PHE A 76 3.75 12.84 -4.20
C PHE A 76 2.53 12.04 -4.66
N ARG A 77 1.43 12.73 -5.03
CA ARG A 77 0.21 12.06 -5.51
C ARG A 77 0.46 11.26 -6.77
N GLU A 78 1.17 11.84 -7.74
CA GLU A 78 1.52 11.19 -9.01
C GLU A 78 2.42 9.96 -8.77
N ARG A 79 3.47 10.12 -7.95
CA ARG A 79 4.36 9.01 -7.57
C ARG A 79 3.59 7.87 -6.91
N MET A 80 2.71 8.17 -5.95
CA MET A 80 1.92 7.15 -5.25
C MET A 80 0.91 6.44 -6.16
N GLN A 81 0.42 7.09 -7.22
CA GLN A 81 -0.47 6.45 -8.20
C GLN A 81 0.30 5.57 -9.19
N ALA A 82 1.48 6.00 -9.63
CA ALA A 82 2.28 5.27 -10.61
C ALA A 82 3.07 4.10 -9.98
N MET A 83 3.71 4.35 -8.84
CA MET A 83 4.61 3.41 -8.17
C MET A 83 4.65 3.71 -6.66
N PRO A 84 3.85 3.01 -5.85
CA PRO A 84 3.83 3.19 -4.40
C PRO A 84 5.22 2.97 -3.78
N LEU A 85 5.76 4.02 -3.16
CA LEU A 85 7.11 4.02 -2.58
C LEU A 85 7.16 3.19 -1.29
N GLY A 86 8.30 2.55 -1.03
CA GLY A 86 8.57 1.82 0.22
C GLY A 86 8.72 2.74 1.43
N GLY A 87 9.20 3.97 1.21
CA GLY A 87 9.28 4.98 2.25
C GLY A 87 9.94 6.27 1.76
N LEU A 88 10.05 7.24 2.66
CA LEU A 88 10.70 8.53 2.41
C LEU A 88 11.83 8.75 3.40
N LEU A 89 12.94 9.29 2.92
CA LEU A 89 14.08 9.66 3.77
C LEU A 89 13.92 11.09 4.29
N GLY A 90 14.00 11.24 5.61
CA GLY A 90 13.88 12.51 6.33
C GLY A 90 15.18 13.29 6.46
N HIS A 91 15.99 13.35 5.41
CA HIS A 91 17.18 14.21 5.39
C HIS A 91 16.77 15.62 4.93
N THR A 92 17.19 16.66 5.67
CA THR A 92 16.95 18.05 5.27
C THR A 92 18.10 18.54 4.37
N PRO A 93 17.82 19.29 3.30
CA PRO A 93 18.89 19.76 2.44
C PRO A 93 19.68 20.84 3.17
N CYS A 94 21.01 20.81 3.03
CA CYS A 94 21.86 21.86 3.57
C CYS A 94 21.68 23.21 2.85
N ARG A 95 21.08 23.21 1.64
CA ARG A 95 20.79 24.40 0.84
C ARG A 95 19.27 24.57 0.72
N PRO A 96 18.74 25.81 0.74
CA PRO A 96 17.36 26.06 0.37
C PRO A 96 17.00 25.38 -0.96
N VAL A 97 15.82 24.77 -1.01
CA VAL A 97 15.28 24.17 -2.23
C VAL A 97 14.63 25.30 -3.02
N ASP A 98 15.14 25.54 -4.22
CA ASP A 98 14.55 26.52 -5.12
C ASP A 98 13.30 25.89 -5.77
N PRO A 99 12.12 26.52 -5.65
CA PRO A 99 10.86 25.91 -6.11
C PRO A 99 10.80 25.72 -7.63
N GLU A 100 11.65 26.41 -8.39
CA GLU A 100 11.68 26.35 -9.86
C GLU A 100 12.62 25.26 -10.40
N ASN A 101 13.48 24.65 -9.57
CA ASN A 101 14.45 23.67 -10.03
C ASN A 101 14.65 22.55 -9.00
N VAL A 102 13.62 21.72 -8.88
CA VAL A 102 13.55 20.56 -7.99
C VAL A 102 14.39 19.38 -8.51
N THR A 103 14.66 19.30 -9.81
CA THR A 103 15.31 18.15 -10.45
C THR A 103 16.82 18.30 -10.66
N ASP A 104 17.38 19.49 -10.54
CA ASP A 104 18.82 19.72 -10.68
C ASP A 104 19.47 19.67 -9.30
N ARG A 105 19.87 18.47 -8.86
CA ARG A 105 20.81 18.23 -7.75
C ARG A 105 21.06 16.73 -7.52
N THR A 106 21.77 16.13 -8.47
CA THR A 106 22.72 15.04 -8.20
C THR A 106 24.12 15.54 -8.49
#